data_AF-A0A4Z2FF09-F1
#
_entry.id   AF-A0A4Z2FF09-F1
#
_cell.length_a   1.000
_cell.length_b   1.000
_cell.length_c   1.000
_cell.angle_alpha   90.00
_cell.angle_beta   90.00
_cell.angle_gamma   90.00
#
_symmetry.space_group_name_H-M   'P 1'
#
loop_
_entity.id
_entity.type
_entity.pdbx_description
1 polymer ?
#
loop_
_entity_poly.entity_id
_entity_poly.type
_entity_poly.pdbx_seq_one_letter_code
_entity_poly.pdbx_strand_id
1 'polypeptide(L)'
;MSQRKIFLVFVAISTVSLLLHHGGHLNWTMEALHLGCPALRSHPAPGLKPKHTNVAFLKTHKTASTTMQNLLFRFAERNNLTVALPVQACSHQFCYPRSFTSHFVHPHTLPPNIVTSHMRFNKAEMQRLMPNDTIYVTILREPGSMFESLFSYYNQYCQSFKRVPNGSLEAFLEEPWRYYRPDEKDSMYARNTLTFDLGGDKDRPATDVAYARGFLAEVDRVYSLVMIAEYFDESLVLLRHLLSWDLDDILYVKLNMRTPSSKRSLTPGLASKIRSWNSLDARLYDHFNASLWRQLSVLGAACVAREVKLLQRAQERLMKSCFGGRMPLLRSAAQIKNKDLRPWQPSGKVDIVGYDLPVNLSRGFSSQAQELCLKLIMPEVQYTRVLLRTQSLRYRRGYQLRPAQQSHPIQQPIHTTLPRHLQVQRPASGTGSTATSKPAAGT
;
A
#
# COMPACT_ATOMS: atom_id res chain seq x y z
N MET A 1 71.96 14.20 -40.54
CA MET A 1 71.04 13.12 -40.08
C MET A 1 70.44 12.45 -41.31
N SER A 2 70.48 11.11 -41.40
CA SER A 2 69.90 10.35 -42.52
C SER A 2 68.41 10.67 -42.70
N GLN A 3 67.91 10.76 -43.94
CA GLN A 3 66.50 11.04 -44.27
C GLN A 3 65.51 10.16 -43.47
N ARG A 4 65.89 8.92 -43.14
CA ARG A 4 65.10 8.03 -42.26
C ARG A 4 64.87 8.59 -40.86
N LYS A 5 65.87 9.28 -40.28
CA LYS A 5 65.77 9.88 -38.94
C LYS A 5 64.87 11.13 -38.97
N ILE A 6 64.90 11.90 -40.05
CA ILE A 6 64.02 13.09 -40.21
C ILE A 6 62.56 12.64 -40.40
N PHE A 7 62.33 11.60 -41.20
CA PHE A 7 61.00 11.01 -41.37
C PHE A 7 60.42 10.48 -40.06
N LEU A 8 61.21 9.76 -39.26
CA LEU A 8 60.77 9.25 -37.96
C LEU A 8 60.43 10.37 -36.97
N VAL A 9 61.19 11.46 -36.97
CA VAL A 9 60.89 12.64 -36.14
C VAL A 9 59.60 13.32 -36.60
N PHE A 10 59.37 13.45 -37.91
CA PHE A 10 58.11 13.98 -38.44
C PHE A 10 56.90 13.11 -38.07
N VAL A 11 57.01 11.78 -38.20
CA VAL A 11 55.95 10.85 -37.81
C VAL A 11 55.68 10.91 -36.30
N ALA A 12 56.71 11.04 -35.47
CA ALA A 12 56.56 11.19 -34.02
C ALA A 12 55.89 12.52 -33.64
N ILE A 13 56.26 13.62 -34.29
CA ILE A 13 55.63 14.94 -34.04
C ILE A 13 54.18 14.95 -34.53
N SER A 14 53.89 14.34 -35.68
CA SER A 14 52.52 14.23 -36.19
C SER A 14 51.64 13.33 -35.32
N THR A 15 52.16 12.24 -34.76
CA THR A 15 51.40 11.36 -33.85
C THR A 15 51.15 12.02 -32.49
N VAL A 16 52.12 12.76 -31.95
CA VAL A 16 51.93 13.55 -30.71
C VAL A 16 50.94 14.71 -30.95
N SER A 17 51.01 15.38 -32.09
CA SER A 17 50.05 16.44 -32.46
C SER A 17 48.63 15.89 -32.67
N LEU A 18 48.49 14.70 -33.27
CA LEU A 18 47.20 14.01 -33.40
C LEU A 18 46.63 13.59 -32.04
N LEU A 19 47.47 13.10 -31.12
CA LEU A 19 47.06 12.73 -29.76
C LEU A 19 46.68 13.94 -28.89
N LEU A 20 47.34 15.08 -29.09
CA LEU A 20 47.02 16.33 -28.40
C LEU A 20 45.76 17.02 -28.97
N HIS A 21 45.55 16.96 -30.30
CA HIS A 21 44.33 17.48 -30.94
C HIS A 21 43.10 16.53 -30.83
N HIS A 22 43.31 15.24 -30.56
CA HIS A 22 42.25 14.28 -30.19
C HIS A 22 42.16 14.02 -28.69
N GLY A 23 42.76 14.87 -27.85
CA GLY A 23 42.64 14.89 -26.38
C GLY A 23 41.24 15.24 -25.84
N GLY A 24 40.19 14.92 -26.61
CA GLY A 24 38.80 15.18 -26.26
C GLY A 24 37.83 14.25 -26.99
N HIS A 25 38.17 12.98 -27.26
CA HIS A 25 37.17 11.95 -27.59
C HIS A 25 37.70 10.52 -27.54
N LEU A 26 38.49 10.14 -26.52
CA LEU A 26 38.63 8.74 -26.12
C LEU A 26 37.43 8.35 -25.24
N ASN A 27 36.25 8.43 -25.86
CA ASN A 27 35.09 7.71 -25.39
C ASN A 27 35.42 6.25 -25.67
N TRP A 28 35.89 5.54 -24.65
CA TRP A 28 35.97 4.09 -24.69
C TRP A 28 34.53 3.59 -24.75
N THR A 29 33.94 3.65 -25.95
CA THR A 29 32.87 2.77 -26.34
C THR A 29 33.50 1.38 -26.39
N MET A 30 33.65 0.78 -25.21
CA MET A 30 32.95 -0.47 -25.05
C MET A 30 31.51 -0.16 -25.49
N GLU A 31 31.23 -0.39 -26.77
CA GLU A 31 30.03 -1.09 -27.15
C GLU A 31 29.99 -2.32 -26.23
N ALA A 32 29.53 -2.09 -25.00
CA ALA A 32 28.92 -3.10 -24.20
C ALA A 32 27.90 -3.65 -25.15
N LEU A 33 28.22 -4.84 -25.69
CA LEU A 33 27.35 -5.74 -26.39
C LEU A 33 25.93 -5.36 -26.00
N HIS A 34 25.14 -4.93 -26.98
CA HIS A 34 23.71 -4.69 -26.84
C HIS A 34 23.04 -5.98 -26.34
N LEU A 35 23.26 -6.34 -25.08
CA LEU A 35 22.35 -7.02 -24.19
C LEU A 35 21.25 -5.99 -23.96
N GLY A 36 20.50 -5.71 -25.02
CA GLY A 36 19.27 -4.95 -24.95
C GLY A 36 18.44 -5.57 -23.85
N CYS A 37 17.74 -4.75 -23.06
CA CYS A 37 16.84 -5.30 -22.06
C CYS A 37 15.89 -6.28 -22.78
N PRO A 38 15.87 -7.57 -22.42
CA PRO A 38 14.84 -8.46 -22.92
C PRO A 38 13.44 -7.88 -22.63
N ALA A 39 13.31 -7.21 -21.48
CA ALA A 39 12.13 -6.46 -21.05
C ALA A 39 11.67 -5.33 -21.99
N LEU A 40 12.56 -4.72 -22.79
CA LEU A 40 12.18 -3.74 -23.83
C LEU A 40 11.77 -4.41 -25.15
N ARG A 41 12.18 -5.66 -25.39
CA ARG A 41 11.72 -6.47 -26.53
C ARG A 41 10.45 -7.27 -26.21
N SER A 42 10.20 -7.54 -24.93
CA SER A 42 8.98 -8.20 -24.43
C SER A 42 7.89 -7.23 -24.01
N HIS A 43 8.15 -5.92 -23.97
CA HIS A 43 7.09 -4.96 -24.21
C HIS A 43 6.80 -5.02 -25.69
N PRO A 44 5.64 -5.57 -26.10
CA PRO A 44 5.21 -5.36 -27.46
C PRO A 44 5.09 -3.84 -27.68
N ALA A 45 5.05 -3.39 -28.93
CA ALA A 45 4.57 -2.05 -29.22
C ALA A 45 3.31 -1.76 -28.37
N PRO A 46 3.10 -0.53 -27.86
CA PRO A 46 1.92 -0.19 -27.09
C PRO A 46 0.66 -0.79 -27.75
N GLY A 47 0.04 -1.80 -27.13
CA GLY A 47 -1.19 -2.43 -27.65
C GLY A 47 -1.22 -3.95 -27.92
N LEU A 48 -0.16 -4.77 -27.82
CA LEU A 48 -0.32 -6.23 -28.07
C LEU A 48 -0.73 -7.11 -26.86
N LYS A 49 -0.58 -6.66 -25.62
CA LYS A 49 -1.06 -7.42 -24.43
C LYS A 49 -2.11 -6.60 -23.67
N PRO A 50 -3.31 -7.14 -23.40
CA PRO A 50 -4.29 -6.45 -22.58
C PRO A 50 -3.75 -6.12 -21.19
N LYS A 51 -4.02 -4.91 -20.69
CA LYS A 51 -3.67 -4.50 -19.33
C LYS A 51 -4.43 -5.39 -18.34
N HIS A 52 -3.75 -5.86 -17.32
CA HIS A 52 -4.42 -6.54 -16.22
C HIS A 52 -5.20 -5.53 -15.36
N THR A 53 -6.46 -5.81 -15.04
CA THR A 53 -7.38 -4.86 -14.41
C THR A 53 -7.90 -5.29 -13.04
N ASN A 54 -7.75 -6.56 -12.67
CA ASN A 54 -8.26 -7.10 -11.41
C ASN A 54 -7.15 -7.14 -10.34
N VAL A 55 -7.07 -6.13 -9.48
CA VAL A 55 -5.94 -5.97 -8.53
C VAL A 55 -6.43 -5.86 -7.09
N ALA A 56 -5.96 -6.76 -6.23
CA ALA A 56 -6.14 -6.67 -4.79
C ALA A 56 -4.85 -6.13 -4.15
N PHE A 57 -4.81 -4.84 -3.84
CA PHE A 57 -3.73 -4.23 -3.09
C PHE A 57 -4.08 -4.19 -1.59
N LEU A 58 -3.43 -5.03 -0.79
CA LEU A 58 -3.53 -4.88 0.66
C LEU A 58 -2.74 -3.65 1.09
N LYS A 59 -3.48 -2.65 1.56
CA LYS A 59 -2.92 -1.42 2.08
C LYS A 59 -2.48 -1.59 3.54
N THR A 60 -1.17 -1.68 3.78
CA THR A 60 -0.58 -1.75 5.14
C THR A 60 -0.30 -0.35 5.71
N HIS A 61 -0.20 -0.25 7.04
CA HIS A 61 -0.02 1.04 7.72
C HIS A 61 1.42 1.57 7.67
N LYS A 62 1.57 2.86 7.35
CA LYS A 62 2.84 3.63 7.39
C LYS A 62 3.93 3.18 6.41
N THR A 63 3.53 2.52 5.32
CA THR A 63 4.38 1.93 4.28
C THR A 63 4.33 2.67 2.92
N ALA A 64 3.99 3.98 2.91
CA ALA A 64 3.70 4.75 1.69
C ALA A 64 2.49 4.24 0.87
N SER A 65 1.64 3.42 1.48
CA SER A 65 0.50 2.78 0.85
C SER A 65 -0.63 3.75 0.42
N THR A 66 -0.71 4.96 1.01
CA THR A 66 -1.59 6.05 0.51
C THR A 66 -1.22 6.50 -0.91
N THR A 67 0.07 6.52 -1.25
CA THR A 67 0.53 6.85 -2.61
C THR A 67 0.13 5.76 -3.61
N MET A 68 0.30 4.48 -3.24
CA MET A 68 -0.17 3.35 -4.07
C MET A 68 -1.68 3.36 -4.28
N GLN A 69 -2.45 3.64 -3.22
CA GLN A 69 -3.91 3.73 -3.32
C GLN A 69 -4.35 4.84 -4.28
N ASN A 70 -3.72 6.02 -4.23
CA ASN A 70 -4.03 7.11 -5.15
C ASN A 70 -3.73 6.72 -6.61
N LEU A 71 -2.60 6.06 -6.86
CA LEU A 71 -2.26 5.50 -8.18
C LEU A 71 -3.33 4.53 -8.66
N LEU A 72 -3.76 3.59 -7.81
CA LEU A 72 -4.78 2.60 -8.14
C LEU A 72 -6.17 3.20 -8.36
N PHE A 73 -6.56 4.23 -7.60
CA PHE A 73 -7.79 4.97 -7.84
C PHE A 73 -7.79 5.66 -9.21
N ARG A 74 -6.69 6.33 -9.57
CA ARG A 74 -6.54 6.97 -10.89
C ARG A 74 -6.54 5.95 -12.03
N PHE A 75 -5.84 4.83 -11.86
CA PHE A 75 -5.87 3.74 -12.83
C PHE A 75 -7.29 3.21 -13.02
N ALA A 76 -8.05 3.01 -11.93
CA ALA A 76 -9.42 2.55 -11.99
C ALA A 76 -10.33 3.52 -12.77
N GLU A 77 -10.25 4.82 -12.48
CA GLU A 77 -11.05 5.83 -13.18
C GLU A 77 -10.71 5.91 -14.67
N ARG A 78 -9.41 5.91 -15.01
CA ARG A 78 -8.93 5.97 -16.42
C ARG A 78 -9.42 4.79 -17.25
N ASN A 79 -9.57 3.61 -16.62
CA ASN A 79 -9.97 2.38 -17.28
C ASN A 79 -11.43 1.99 -16.99
N ASN A 80 -12.24 2.91 -16.44
CA ASN A 80 -13.64 2.70 -16.10
C ASN A 80 -13.91 1.44 -15.22
N LEU A 81 -13.00 1.14 -14.30
CA LEU A 81 -13.09 0.00 -13.39
C LEU A 81 -13.91 0.33 -12.14
N THR A 82 -14.32 -0.70 -11.39
CA THR A 82 -14.96 -0.54 -10.06
C THR A 82 -13.94 -0.80 -8.96
N VAL A 83 -13.78 0.15 -8.06
CA VAL A 83 -13.00 0.00 -6.82
C VAL A 83 -13.95 -0.36 -5.68
N ALA A 84 -13.68 -1.43 -4.94
CA ALA A 84 -14.40 -1.72 -3.70
C ALA A 84 -14.14 -0.61 -2.70
N LEU A 85 -15.19 -0.01 -2.16
CA LEU A 85 -15.09 1.04 -1.15
C LEU A 85 -15.87 0.64 0.10
N PRO A 86 -15.45 1.08 1.29
CA PRO A 86 -16.12 0.70 2.51
C PRO A 86 -17.55 1.26 2.60
N VAL A 87 -18.43 0.57 3.31
CA VAL A 87 -19.70 1.14 3.78
C VAL A 87 -19.42 2.36 4.67
N GLN A 88 -20.34 3.31 4.72
CA GLN A 88 -20.13 4.59 5.42
C GLN A 88 -19.76 4.41 6.91
N ALA A 89 -20.37 3.43 7.58
CA ALA A 89 -20.07 3.09 8.97
C ALA A 89 -18.61 2.63 9.20
N CYS A 90 -17.94 2.17 8.14
CA CYS A 90 -16.55 1.73 8.13
C CYS A 90 -15.55 2.83 7.72
N SER A 91 -16.01 4.08 7.52
CA SER A 91 -15.20 5.21 7.04
C SER A 91 -14.44 4.84 5.75
N HIS A 92 -13.12 4.91 5.75
CA HIS A 92 -12.24 4.62 4.61
C HIS A 92 -11.39 3.35 4.79
N GLN A 93 -11.69 2.51 5.79
CA GLN A 93 -10.80 1.40 6.22
C GLN A 93 -11.50 0.05 6.45
N PHE A 94 -12.58 -0.26 5.72
CA PHE A 94 -13.28 -1.56 5.81
C PHE A 94 -13.47 -2.10 7.24
N CYS A 95 -13.81 -1.21 8.18
CA CYS A 95 -14.05 -1.55 9.59
C CYS A 95 -12.85 -2.20 10.32
N TYR A 96 -11.62 -1.88 9.89
CA TYR A 96 -10.40 -2.16 10.64
C TYR A 96 -10.55 -1.73 12.11
N PRO A 97 -10.13 -2.54 13.10
CA PRO A 97 -9.29 -3.75 13.00
C PRO A 97 -10.02 -5.09 12.86
N ARG A 98 -11.33 -5.10 12.63
CA ARG A 98 -12.06 -6.37 12.46
C ARG A 98 -11.54 -7.10 11.22
N SER A 99 -11.49 -8.44 11.29
CA SER A 99 -11.16 -9.28 10.13
C SER A 99 -12.09 -8.91 8.98
N PHE A 100 -11.52 -8.65 7.80
CA PHE A 100 -12.27 -8.20 6.64
C PHE A 100 -13.39 -9.18 6.29
N THR A 101 -14.55 -8.65 5.92
CA THR A 101 -15.66 -9.41 5.33
C THR A 101 -16.26 -8.60 4.19
N SER A 102 -16.88 -9.28 3.21
CA SER A 102 -17.55 -8.62 2.08
C SER A 102 -18.68 -7.67 2.50
N HIS A 103 -19.27 -7.86 3.68
CA HIS A 103 -20.27 -6.96 4.27
C HIS A 103 -19.74 -5.54 4.54
N PHE A 104 -18.43 -5.37 4.63
CA PHE A 104 -17.83 -4.05 4.79
C PHE A 104 -17.74 -3.28 3.48
N VAL A 105 -18.04 -3.90 2.34
CA VAL A 105 -18.00 -3.29 1.01
C VAL A 105 -19.34 -2.63 0.68
N HIS A 106 -19.28 -1.41 0.15
CA HIS A 106 -20.46 -0.67 -0.24
C HIS A 106 -21.15 -1.35 -1.44
N PRO A 107 -22.47 -1.61 -1.41
CA PRO A 107 -23.17 -2.35 -2.46
C PRO A 107 -23.01 -1.77 -3.88
N HIS A 108 -23.00 -0.44 -4.02
CA HIS A 108 -22.77 0.23 -5.31
C HIS A 108 -21.35 0.04 -5.89
N THR A 109 -20.47 -0.64 -5.17
CA THR A 109 -19.08 -0.91 -5.57
C THR A 109 -18.83 -2.40 -5.80
N LEU A 110 -19.91 -3.16 -6.01
CA LEU A 110 -19.88 -4.58 -6.34
C LEU A 110 -20.40 -4.82 -7.78
N PRO A 111 -19.83 -5.81 -8.51
CA PRO A 111 -18.57 -6.48 -8.21
C PRO A 111 -17.36 -5.54 -8.46
N PRO A 112 -16.27 -5.66 -7.68
CA PRO A 112 -15.10 -4.82 -7.85
C PRO A 112 -14.06 -5.45 -8.80
N ASN A 113 -13.27 -4.60 -9.45
CA ASN A 113 -12.00 -4.96 -10.09
C ASN A 113 -10.82 -4.66 -9.18
N ILE A 114 -10.90 -3.62 -8.34
CA ILE A 114 -9.78 -3.15 -7.53
C ILE A 114 -10.17 -3.04 -6.06
N VAL A 115 -9.29 -3.45 -5.16
CA VAL A 115 -9.42 -3.21 -3.71
C VAL A 115 -8.11 -2.65 -3.20
N THR A 116 -8.15 -1.52 -2.49
CA THR A 116 -6.92 -0.79 -2.11
C THR A 116 -7.07 0.07 -0.84
N SER A 117 -8.03 -0.23 0.02
CA SER A 117 -8.20 0.46 1.31
C SER A 117 -7.73 -0.40 2.47
N HIS A 118 -7.44 0.22 3.61
CA HIS A 118 -7.01 -0.50 4.82
C HIS A 118 -8.04 -1.56 5.22
N MET A 119 -7.56 -2.73 5.62
CA MET A 119 -8.34 -3.83 6.16
C MET A 119 -7.42 -4.75 6.96
N ARG A 120 -8.00 -5.60 7.82
CA ARG A 120 -7.31 -6.78 8.33
C ARG A 120 -7.56 -7.92 7.36
N PHE A 121 -6.54 -8.33 6.62
CA PHE A 121 -6.68 -9.25 5.50
C PHE A 121 -7.38 -10.55 5.89
N ASN A 122 -8.28 -11.01 5.01
CA ASN A 122 -8.94 -12.30 5.10
C ASN A 122 -8.97 -12.91 3.70
N LYS A 123 -8.14 -13.92 3.48
CA LYS A 123 -7.96 -14.55 2.17
C LYS A 123 -9.27 -15.11 1.61
N ALA A 124 -10.05 -15.81 2.42
CA ALA A 124 -11.27 -16.47 1.97
C ALA A 124 -12.36 -15.46 1.56
N GLU A 125 -12.48 -14.35 2.29
CA GLU A 125 -13.40 -13.26 1.95
C GLU A 125 -12.94 -12.52 0.68
N MET A 126 -11.63 -12.27 0.54
CA MET A 126 -11.08 -11.63 -0.65
C MET A 126 -11.24 -12.49 -1.91
N GLN A 127 -11.01 -13.80 -1.83
CA GLN A 127 -11.23 -14.72 -2.95
C GLN A 127 -12.70 -14.83 -3.36
N ARG A 128 -13.63 -14.64 -2.43
CA ARG A 128 -15.07 -14.58 -2.74
C ARG A 128 -15.50 -13.25 -3.35
N LEU A 129 -14.85 -12.16 -2.96
CA LEU A 129 -15.16 -10.82 -3.43
C LEU A 129 -14.59 -10.54 -4.84
N MET A 130 -13.37 -11.01 -5.09
CA MET A 130 -12.57 -10.63 -6.26
C MET A 130 -12.68 -11.65 -7.40
N PRO A 131 -12.57 -11.22 -8.67
CA PRO A 131 -12.48 -12.13 -9.81
C PRO A 131 -11.33 -13.15 -9.68
N ASN A 132 -11.48 -14.33 -10.28
CA ASN A 132 -10.52 -15.44 -10.15
C ASN A 132 -9.11 -15.11 -10.67
N ASP A 133 -8.98 -14.21 -11.65
CA ASP A 133 -7.71 -13.80 -12.22
C ASP A 133 -7.01 -12.69 -11.42
N THR A 134 -7.53 -12.31 -10.25
CA THR A 134 -7.01 -11.18 -9.46
C THR A 134 -5.56 -11.37 -9.04
N ILE A 135 -4.73 -10.37 -9.32
CA ILE A 135 -3.35 -10.29 -8.84
C ILE A 135 -3.31 -9.59 -7.48
N TYR A 136 -2.74 -10.26 -6.49
CA TYR A 136 -2.59 -9.77 -5.12
C TYR A 136 -1.25 -9.09 -4.94
N VAL A 137 -1.27 -7.84 -4.46
CA VAL A 137 -0.09 -7.02 -4.20
C VAL A 137 -0.19 -6.44 -2.79
N THR A 138 0.93 -6.25 -2.12
CA THR A 138 1.00 -5.51 -0.85
C THR A 138 2.30 -4.73 -0.80
N ILE A 139 2.51 -3.95 0.25
CA ILE A 139 3.72 -3.17 0.48
C ILE A 139 4.16 -3.30 1.92
N LEU A 140 5.46 -3.47 2.15
CA LEU A 140 6.08 -3.45 3.47
C LEU A 140 7.09 -2.30 3.56
N ARG A 141 7.61 -2.08 4.76
CA ARG A 141 8.61 -1.08 5.07
C ARG A 141 9.51 -1.59 6.19
N GLU A 142 10.75 -1.10 6.26
CA GLU A 142 11.68 -1.47 7.31
C GLU A 142 11.03 -1.20 8.70
N PRO A 143 10.91 -2.22 9.57
CA PRO A 143 10.15 -2.13 10.81
C PRO A 143 10.63 -1.05 11.78
N GLY A 144 11.94 -0.78 11.85
CA GLY A 144 12.51 0.34 12.59
C GLY A 144 11.86 1.67 12.22
N SER A 145 12.01 2.05 10.94
CA SER A 145 11.48 3.32 10.43
C SER A 145 9.95 3.38 10.39
N MET A 146 9.29 2.24 10.18
CA MET A 146 7.83 2.13 10.21
C MET A 146 7.27 2.32 11.62
N PHE A 147 7.85 1.65 12.61
CA PHE A 147 7.39 1.72 14.00
C PHE A 147 7.61 3.11 14.61
N GLU A 148 8.72 3.79 14.30
CA GLU A 148 8.89 5.21 14.67
C GLU A 148 7.73 6.07 14.14
N SER A 149 7.31 5.79 12.91
CA SER A 149 6.19 6.48 12.30
C SER A 149 4.85 6.12 12.95
N LEU A 150 4.64 4.87 13.33
CA LEU A 150 3.43 4.41 14.04
C LEU A 150 3.36 5.04 15.43
N PHE A 151 4.44 4.97 16.20
CA PHE A 151 4.57 5.51 17.54
C PHE A 151 4.25 7.00 17.56
N SER A 152 4.88 7.78 16.68
CA SER A 152 4.65 9.22 16.60
C SER A 152 3.24 9.57 16.11
N TYR A 153 2.73 8.86 15.10
CA TYR A 153 1.43 9.16 14.47
C TYR A 153 0.25 8.80 15.38
N TYR A 154 0.33 7.66 16.08
CA TYR A 154 -0.76 7.15 16.92
C TYR A 154 -0.56 7.45 18.42
N ASN A 155 0.36 8.34 18.80
CA ASN A 155 0.70 8.62 20.20
C ASN A 155 -0.49 9.10 21.06
N GLN A 156 -1.52 9.70 20.45
CA GLN A 156 -2.73 10.20 21.12
C GLN A 156 -3.91 9.22 21.06
N TYR A 157 -3.79 8.14 20.28
CA TYR A 157 -4.87 7.20 20.00
C TYR A 157 -4.59 5.81 20.58
N CYS A 158 -3.42 5.25 20.27
CA CYS A 158 -2.98 3.95 20.77
C CYS A 158 -2.73 4.01 22.28
N GLN A 159 -3.47 3.22 23.06
CA GLN A 159 -3.37 3.25 24.51
C GLN A 159 -1.95 2.89 25.01
N SER A 160 -1.29 1.95 24.32
CA SER A 160 0.09 1.55 24.63
C SER A 160 1.06 2.72 24.49
N PHE A 161 0.89 3.57 23.48
CA PHE A 161 1.75 4.74 23.26
C PHE A 161 1.39 5.91 24.19
N LYS A 162 0.11 6.14 24.45
CA LYS A 162 -0.37 7.21 25.34
C LYS A 162 0.16 7.09 26.76
N ARG A 163 0.35 5.86 27.25
CA ARG A 163 0.85 5.58 28.60
C ARG A 163 2.33 5.85 28.77
N VAL A 164 3.07 6.07 27.68
CA VAL A 164 4.50 6.29 27.74
C VAL A 164 4.78 7.73 28.19
N PRO A 165 5.53 7.93 29.29
CA PRO A 165 5.89 9.26 29.76
C PRO A 165 6.53 10.10 28.65
N ASN A 166 6.07 11.34 28.48
CA ASN A 166 6.55 12.30 27.49
C ASN A 166 6.47 11.83 26.02
N GLY A 167 5.87 10.67 25.74
CA GLY A 167 5.92 10.03 24.43
C GLY A 167 7.35 9.72 23.99
N SER A 168 8.23 9.29 24.90
CA SER A 168 9.60 8.83 24.56
C SER A 168 9.54 7.44 23.92
N LEU A 169 10.12 7.30 22.73
CA LEU A 169 10.18 6.01 22.05
C LEU A 169 11.17 5.06 22.75
N GLU A 170 12.23 5.63 23.30
CA GLU A 170 13.26 4.98 24.09
C GLU A 170 12.64 4.36 25.34
N ALA A 171 11.88 5.14 26.13
CA ALA A 171 11.21 4.65 27.33
C ALA A 171 10.26 3.47 27.01
N PHE A 172 9.51 3.55 25.90
CA PHE A 172 8.69 2.43 25.46
C PHE A 172 9.52 1.18 25.17
N LEU A 173 10.67 1.32 24.50
CA LEU A 173 11.49 0.19 24.07
C LEU A 173 12.39 -0.39 25.16
N GLU A 174 12.64 0.34 26.26
CA GLU A 174 13.30 -0.23 27.44
C GLU A 174 12.40 -1.27 28.14
N GLU A 175 11.10 -0.97 28.29
CA GLU A 175 10.15 -1.85 28.98
C GLU A 175 8.82 -1.99 28.19
N PRO A 176 8.81 -2.55 26.97
CA PRO A 176 7.63 -2.51 26.11
C PRO A 176 6.42 -3.22 26.73
N TRP A 177 6.66 -4.29 27.49
CA TRP A 177 5.62 -5.04 28.19
C TRP A 177 4.95 -4.27 29.34
N ARG A 178 5.60 -3.23 29.89
CA ARG A 178 4.97 -2.33 30.86
C ARG A 178 3.86 -1.49 30.23
N TYR A 179 3.99 -1.19 28.94
CA TYR A 179 3.08 -0.33 28.20
C TYR A 179 2.15 -1.10 27.26
N TYR A 180 2.52 -2.30 26.81
CA TYR A 180 1.74 -3.02 25.83
C TYR A 180 0.73 -3.96 26.48
N ARG A 181 -0.56 -3.86 26.09
CA ARG A 181 -1.57 -4.89 26.38
C ARG A 181 -2.26 -5.33 25.08
N PRO A 182 -2.34 -6.65 24.78
CA PRO A 182 -2.85 -7.15 23.51
C PRO A 182 -4.27 -6.73 23.13
N ASP A 183 -5.19 -6.69 24.09
CA ASP A 183 -6.64 -6.52 23.85
C ASP A 183 -7.13 -5.08 23.95
N GLU A 184 -6.22 -4.13 24.20
CA GLU A 184 -6.60 -2.73 24.31
C GLU A 184 -6.87 -2.09 22.95
N LYS A 185 -7.66 -1.01 23.01
CA LYS A 185 -7.94 -0.17 21.85
C LYS A 185 -6.64 0.25 21.15
N ASP A 186 -6.62 0.03 19.84
CA ASP A 186 -5.55 0.43 18.94
C ASP A 186 -4.19 -0.26 19.23
N SER A 187 -4.18 -1.41 19.92
CA SER A 187 -2.97 -2.19 20.25
C SER A 187 -2.24 -2.74 19.01
N MET A 188 -2.94 -2.91 17.89
CA MET A 188 -2.37 -3.41 16.63
C MET A 188 -1.29 -2.50 16.03
N TYR A 189 -1.29 -1.21 16.37
CA TYR A 189 -0.22 -0.30 15.97
C TYR A 189 1.05 -0.43 16.82
N ALA A 190 0.95 -1.06 17.99
CA ALA A 190 2.01 -1.10 18.98
C ALA A 190 2.91 -2.34 18.91
N ARG A 191 2.54 -3.36 18.12
CA ARG A 191 3.33 -4.58 17.97
C ARG A 191 2.96 -5.34 16.70
N ASN A 192 3.97 -5.70 15.90
CA ASN A 192 3.84 -6.50 14.67
C ASN A 192 2.66 -6.07 13.77
N THR A 193 2.60 -4.78 13.44
CA THR A 193 1.49 -4.17 12.69
C THR A 193 1.36 -4.74 11.28
N LEU A 194 2.47 -5.04 10.59
CA LEU A 194 2.40 -5.66 9.25
C LEU A 194 1.81 -7.06 9.33
N THR A 195 2.24 -7.85 10.30
CA THR A 195 1.67 -9.17 10.59
C THR A 195 0.17 -9.08 10.83
N PHE A 196 -0.26 -8.10 11.63
CA PHE A 196 -1.68 -7.87 11.90
C PHE A 196 -2.47 -7.49 10.65
N ASP A 197 -1.97 -6.53 9.87
CA ASP A 197 -2.61 -6.06 8.62
C ASP A 197 -2.78 -7.22 7.62
N LEU A 198 -1.77 -8.09 7.53
CA LEU A 198 -1.75 -9.30 6.69
C LEU A 198 -2.66 -10.43 7.22
N GLY A 199 -3.40 -10.21 8.31
CA GLY A 199 -4.37 -11.15 8.87
C GLY A 199 -3.81 -12.09 9.94
N GLY A 200 -2.51 -12.01 10.22
CA GLY A 200 -1.84 -12.82 11.23
C GLY A 200 -2.20 -12.45 12.67
N ASP A 201 -1.76 -13.32 13.58
CA ASP A 201 -1.66 -13.07 15.00
C ASP A 201 -0.36 -12.30 15.32
N LYS A 202 -0.51 -11.05 15.74
CA LYS A 202 0.59 -10.12 16.07
C LYS A 202 1.27 -10.43 17.40
N ASP A 203 0.65 -11.24 18.24
CA ASP A 203 1.07 -11.44 19.63
C ASP A 203 1.90 -12.70 19.87
N ARG A 204 2.06 -13.53 18.83
CA ARG A 204 2.89 -14.73 18.86
C ARG A 204 4.32 -14.40 19.30
N PRO A 205 4.91 -15.20 20.20
CA PRO A 205 6.25 -14.94 20.71
C PRO A 205 7.29 -15.18 19.62
N ALA A 206 8.43 -14.49 19.69
CA ALA A 206 9.52 -14.62 18.73
C ALA A 206 10.12 -16.05 18.65
N THR A 207 9.90 -16.85 19.71
CA THR A 207 10.29 -18.25 19.84
C THR A 207 9.36 -19.21 19.08
N ASP A 208 8.17 -18.78 18.68
CA ASP A 208 7.25 -19.58 17.86
C ASP A 208 7.67 -19.54 16.38
N VAL A 209 8.79 -20.22 16.10
CA VAL A 209 9.40 -20.28 14.76
C VAL A 209 8.48 -21.00 13.77
N ALA A 210 7.70 -21.97 14.23
CA ALA A 210 6.74 -22.71 13.41
C ALA A 210 5.65 -21.77 12.88
N TYR A 211 5.04 -20.97 13.75
CA TYR A 211 4.08 -19.95 13.35
C TYR A 211 4.70 -18.94 12.37
N ALA A 212 5.86 -18.39 12.70
CA ALA A 212 6.51 -17.38 11.86
C ALA A 212 6.80 -17.92 10.44
N ARG A 213 7.32 -19.14 10.32
CA ARG A 213 7.57 -19.80 9.02
C ARG A 213 6.28 -20.10 8.26
N GLY A 214 5.27 -20.61 8.94
CA GLY A 214 3.96 -20.91 8.33
C GLY A 214 3.29 -19.65 7.79
N PHE A 215 3.29 -18.58 8.57
CA PHE A 215 2.72 -17.30 8.15
C PHE A 215 3.49 -16.68 6.98
N LEU A 216 4.83 -16.70 7.01
CA LEU A 216 5.66 -16.27 5.88
C LEU A 216 5.31 -17.01 4.59
N ALA A 217 5.22 -18.34 4.63
CA ALA A 217 4.88 -19.17 3.48
C ALA A 217 3.45 -18.89 2.99
N GLU A 218 2.51 -18.57 3.88
CA GLU A 218 1.17 -18.16 3.49
C GLU A 218 1.17 -16.84 2.71
N VAL A 219 1.88 -15.83 3.21
CA VAL A 219 2.01 -14.52 2.54
C VAL A 219 2.69 -14.69 1.18
N ASP A 220 3.77 -15.46 1.10
CA ASP A 220 4.51 -15.73 -0.14
C ASP A 220 3.64 -16.41 -1.21
N ARG A 221 2.74 -17.30 -0.78
CA ARG A 221 1.77 -17.98 -1.68
C ARG A 221 0.64 -17.06 -2.15
N VAL A 222 0.26 -16.05 -1.36
CA VAL A 222 -0.87 -15.17 -1.65
C VAL A 222 -0.47 -14.04 -2.59
N TYR A 223 0.63 -13.35 -2.30
CA TYR A 223 1.00 -12.11 -2.98
C TYR A 223 1.97 -12.36 -4.13
N SER A 224 1.56 -11.99 -5.35
CA SER A 224 2.43 -12.05 -6.52
C SER A 224 3.57 -11.03 -6.45
N LEU A 225 3.35 -9.91 -5.74
CA LEU A 225 4.36 -8.91 -5.46
C LEU A 225 4.18 -8.32 -4.06
N VAL A 226 5.26 -8.35 -3.28
CA VAL A 226 5.38 -7.61 -2.02
C VAL A 226 6.36 -6.47 -2.25
N MET A 227 5.83 -5.26 -2.39
CA MET A 227 6.61 -4.04 -2.61
C MET A 227 7.39 -3.66 -1.34
N ILE A 228 8.49 -2.95 -1.50
CA ILE A 228 9.27 -2.38 -0.38
C ILE A 228 9.29 -0.87 -0.50
N ALA A 229 8.82 -0.17 0.54
CA ALA A 229 8.65 1.27 0.52
C ALA A 229 9.97 2.04 0.30
N GLU A 230 11.10 1.49 0.74
CA GLU A 230 12.44 2.04 0.49
C GLU A 230 12.85 1.95 -0.98
N TYR A 231 12.32 0.98 -1.71
CA TYR A 231 12.60 0.70 -3.13
C TYR A 231 11.32 0.83 -3.96
N PHE A 232 10.60 1.93 -3.74
CA PHE A 232 9.25 2.14 -4.30
C PHE A 232 9.26 2.20 -5.84
N ASP A 233 10.24 2.89 -6.42
CA ASP A 233 10.35 3.02 -7.88
C ASP A 233 10.69 1.67 -8.53
N GLU A 234 11.61 0.90 -7.94
CA GLU A 234 11.96 -0.46 -8.37
C GLU A 234 10.76 -1.41 -8.23
N SER A 235 10.02 -1.30 -7.13
CA SER A 235 8.80 -2.06 -6.91
C SER A 235 7.73 -1.75 -7.97
N LEU A 236 7.63 -0.50 -8.41
CA LEU A 236 6.72 -0.10 -9.49
C LEU A 236 7.16 -0.61 -10.87
N VAL A 237 8.46 -0.75 -11.12
CA VAL A 237 8.95 -1.42 -12.33
C VAL A 237 8.42 -2.85 -12.38
N LEU A 238 8.56 -3.62 -11.29
CA LEU A 238 7.99 -4.97 -11.22
C LEU A 238 6.47 -4.98 -11.38
N LEU A 239 5.76 -4.07 -10.70
CA LEU A 239 4.30 -3.98 -10.81
C LEU A 239 3.86 -3.71 -12.25
N ARG A 240 4.56 -2.82 -12.95
CA ARG A 240 4.28 -2.48 -14.35
C ARG A 240 4.42 -3.69 -15.26
N HIS A 241 5.49 -4.46 -15.11
CA HIS A 241 5.71 -5.71 -15.85
C HIS A 241 4.66 -6.77 -15.51
N LEU A 242 4.41 -6.97 -14.21
CA LEU A 242 3.43 -7.94 -13.69
C LEU A 242 2.03 -7.69 -14.25
N LEU A 243 1.58 -6.44 -14.28
CA LEU A 243 0.23 -6.06 -14.70
C LEU A 243 0.12 -5.71 -16.18
N SER A 244 1.24 -5.75 -16.92
CA SER A 244 1.29 -5.32 -18.33
C SER A 244 0.79 -3.87 -18.50
N TRP A 245 1.21 -2.99 -17.60
CA TRP A 245 0.82 -1.58 -17.57
C TRP A 245 1.78 -0.69 -18.33
N ASP A 246 1.29 0.49 -18.73
CA ASP A 246 2.12 1.51 -19.34
C ASP A 246 2.85 2.35 -18.29
N LEU A 247 3.86 3.10 -18.73
CA LEU A 247 4.58 4.02 -17.84
C LEU A 247 3.64 5.04 -17.17
N ASP A 248 2.64 5.52 -17.92
CA ASP A 248 1.66 6.49 -17.43
C ASP A 248 0.77 5.95 -16.31
N ASP A 249 0.55 4.63 -16.27
CA ASP A 249 -0.31 3.98 -15.29
C ASP A 249 0.37 3.87 -13.91
N ILE A 250 1.70 3.98 -13.86
CA ILE A 250 2.48 3.91 -12.61
C ILE A 250 3.01 5.27 -12.13
N LEU A 251 2.61 6.38 -12.76
CA LEU A 251 3.02 7.72 -12.33
C LEU A 251 2.34 8.08 -11.00
N TYR A 252 3.11 8.57 -10.04
CA TYR A 252 2.62 8.89 -8.71
C TYR A 252 3.16 10.20 -8.17
N VAL A 253 2.52 10.68 -7.11
CA VAL A 253 3.03 11.72 -6.22
C VAL A 253 3.11 11.18 -4.80
N LYS A 254 4.17 11.54 -4.09
CA LYS A 254 4.34 11.16 -2.69
C LYS A 254 3.29 11.87 -1.85
N LEU A 255 2.43 11.13 -1.18
CA LEU A 255 1.34 11.67 -0.34
C LEU A 255 1.56 11.27 1.12
N ASN A 256 0.87 11.97 2.03
CA ASN A 256 0.90 11.69 3.46
C ASN A 256 2.32 11.73 4.06
N MET A 257 3.12 12.69 3.61
CA MET A 257 4.51 12.86 4.05
C MET A 257 4.58 13.67 5.33
N ARG A 258 5.40 13.21 6.28
CA ARG A 258 5.78 13.99 7.47
C ARG A 258 6.89 14.99 7.15
N THR A 259 6.85 16.18 7.77
CA THR A 259 7.98 17.11 7.78
C THR A 259 9.23 16.48 8.41
N PRO A 260 10.45 16.95 8.10
CA PRO A 260 11.66 16.48 8.76
C PRO A 260 11.63 16.66 10.29
N SER A 261 11.07 17.77 10.79
CA SER A 261 10.91 18.04 12.23
C SER A 261 9.98 17.06 12.93
N SER A 262 9.05 16.45 12.20
CA SER A 262 8.12 15.42 12.71
C SER A 262 8.70 14.00 12.69
N LYS A 263 9.94 13.82 12.23
CA LYS A 263 10.62 12.51 12.15
C LYS A 263 11.71 12.44 13.21
N ARG A 264 11.75 11.34 13.94
CA ARG A 264 12.86 11.04 14.85
C ARG A 264 13.96 10.30 14.11
N SER A 265 15.20 10.75 14.27
CA SER A 265 16.36 10.00 13.83
C SER A 265 16.54 8.80 14.75
N LEU A 266 16.63 7.60 14.18
CA LEU A 266 16.84 6.37 14.93
C LEU A 266 18.34 6.08 15.01
N THR A 267 18.85 5.87 16.21
CA THR A 267 20.19 5.29 16.38
C THR A 267 20.15 3.80 16.00
N PRO A 268 21.29 3.20 15.58
CA PRO A 268 21.34 1.78 15.24
C PRO A 268 20.84 0.87 16.38
N GLY A 269 21.17 1.21 17.64
CA GLY A 269 20.71 0.49 18.81
C GLY A 269 19.19 0.53 18.97
N LEU A 270 18.58 1.70 18.76
CA LEU A 270 17.14 1.86 18.85
C LEU A 270 16.40 1.09 17.75
N ALA A 271 16.92 1.13 16.52
CA ALA A 271 16.37 0.34 15.41
C ALA A 271 16.42 -1.17 15.71
N SER A 272 17.49 -1.67 16.32
CA SER A 272 17.60 -3.08 16.74
C SER A 272 16.57 -3.46 17.82
N LYS A 273 16.35 -2.59 18.83
CA LYS A 273 15.29 -2.80 19.84
C LYS A 273 13.91 -2.86 19.22
N ILE A 274 13.61 -1.97 18.25
CA ILE A 274 12.34 -1.98 17.52
C ILE A 274 12.15 -3.28 16.74
N ARG A 275 13.16 -3.74 16.02
CA ARG A 275 13.10 -4.99 15.25
C ARG A 275 12.91 -6.20 16.16
N SER A 276 13.56 -6.19 17.33
CA SER A 276 13.39 -7.24 18.34
C SER A 276 11.97 -7.27 18.91
N TRP A 277 11.42 -6.09 19.22
CA TRP A 277 10.02 -5.95 19.67
C TRP A 277 9.01 -6.40 18.59
N ASN A 278 9.27 -6.03 17.34
CA ASN A 278 8.45 -6.36 16.17
C ASN A 278 9.06 -7.53 15.36
N SER A 279 9.41 -8.62 16.04
CA SER A 279 10.18 -9.72 15.44
C SER A 279 9.50 -10.41 14.26
N LEU A 280 8.17 -10.48 14.21
CA LEU A 280 7.46 -11.08 13.08
C LEU A 280 7.53 -10.17 11.85
N ASP A 281 7.35 -8.86 12.05
CA ASP A 281 7.50 -7.85 10.99
C ASP A 281 8.94 -7.77 10.47
N ALA A 282 9.94 -7.94 11.35
CA ALA A 282 11.35 -8.04 10.95
C ALA A 282 11.60 -9.23 10.02
N ARG A 283 11.08 -10.41 10.36
CA ARG A 283 11.20 -11.61 9.51
C ARG A 283 10.47 -11.44 8.17
N LEU A 284 9.28 -10.85 8.16
CA LEU A 284 8.54 -10.50 6.95
C LEU A 284 9.36 -9.58 6.05
N TYR A 285 9.88 -8.49 6.61
CA TYR A 285 10.67 -7.52 5.86
C TYR A 285 11.92 -8.15 5.25
N ASP A 286 12.70 -8.90 6.03
CA ASP A 286 13.95 -9.50 5.55
C ASP A 286 13.69 -10.48 4.38
N HIS A 287 12.66 -11.33 4.51
CA HIS A 287 12.27 -12.26 3.46
C HIS A 287 11.82 -11.55 2.18
N PHE A 288 10.91 -10.59 2.30
CA PHE A 288 10.31 -9.93 1.12
C PHE A 288 11.21 -8.87 0.50
N ASN A 289 12.13 -8.26 1.26
CA ASN A 289 13.19 -7.46 0.68
C ASN A 289 14.12 -8.33 -0.18
N ALA A 290 14.55 -9.49 0.33
CA ALA A 290 15.31 -10.44 -0.48
C ALA A 290 14.51 -10.95 -1.69
N SER A 291 13.21 -11.20 -1.53
CA SER A 291 12.32 -11.61 -2.61
C SER A 291 12.21 -10.54 -3.71
N LEU A 292 12.05 -9.27 -3.34
CA LEU A 292 12.03 -8.15 -4.28
C LEU A 292 13.30 -8.13 -5.14
N TRP A 293 14.47 -8.20 -4.50
CA TRP A 293 15.75 -8.18 -5.22
C TRP A 293 15.97 -9.41 -6.10
N ARG A 294 15.49 -10.59 -5.68
CA ARG A 294 15.46 -11.78 -6.56
C ARG A 294 14.60 -11.51 -7.81
N GLN A 295 13.40 -10.97 -7.66
CA GLN A 295 12.53 -10.64 -8.81
C GLN A 295 13.15 -9.58 -9.73
N LEU A 296 13.74 -8.52 -9.18
CA LEU A 296 14.44 -7.50 -9.96
C LEU A 296 15.66 -8.05 -10.71
N SER A 297 16.37 -9.03 -10.13
CA SER A 297 17.53 -9.65 -10.77
C SER A 297 17.17 -10.37 -12.06
N VAL A 298 15.94 -10.91 -12.17
CA VAL A 298 15.42 -11.56 -13.38
C VAL A 298 15.29 -10.56 -14.54
N LEU A 299 14.92 -9.30 -14.25
CA LEU A 299 14.88 -8.23 -15.26
C LEU A 299 16.29 -7.72 -15.64
N GLY A 300 17.26 -7.88 -14.73
CA GLY A 300 18.63 -7.40 -14.86
C GLY A 300 18.81 -5.96 -14.35
N ALA A 301 19.84 -5.74 -13.53
CA ALA A 301 20.08 -4.46 -12.84
C ALA A 301 20.15 -3.25 -13.79
N ALA A 302 20.81 -3.40 -14.95
CA ALA A 302 20.90 -2.33 -15.94
C ALA A 302 19.54 -1.97 -16.56
N CYS A 303 18.63 -2.95 -16.70
CA CYS A 303 17.27 -2.71 -17.18
C CYS A 303 16.46 -1.94 -16.14
N VAL A 304 16.47 -2.44 -14.90
CA VAL A 304 15.77 -1.80 -13.77
C VAL A 304 16.21 -0.34 -13.63
N ALA A 305 17.51 -0.08 -13.62
CA ALA A 305 18.05 1.29 -13.51
C ALA A 305 17.57 2.21 -14.64
N ARG A 306 17.49 1.70 -15.88
CA ARG A 306 16.95 2.47 -17.01
C ARG A 306 15.47 2.79 -16.84
N GLU A 307 14.66 1.81 -16.45
CA GLU A 307 13.22 2.02 -16.25
C GLU A 307 12.90 2.94 -15.07
N VAL A 308 13.63 2.82 -13.97
CA VAL A 308 13.53 3.76 -12.84
C VAL A 308 13.84 5.18 -13.31
N LYS A 309 14.91 5.37 -14.11
CA LYS A 309 15.23 6.69 -14.68
C LYS A 309 14.14 7.21 -15.62
N LEU A 310 13.50 6.34 -16.40
CA LEU A 310 12.36 6.73 -17.26
C LEU A 310 11.15 7.15 -16.42
N LEU A 311 10.82 6.39 -15.37
CA LEU A 311 9.77 6.70 -14.41
C LEU A 311 9.98 8.06 -13.74
N GLN A 312 11.18 8.30 -13.20
CA GLN A 312 11.52 9.57 -12.55
C GLN A 312 11.41 10.76 -13.50
N ARG A 313 11.88 10.61 -14.75
CA ARG A 313 11.74 11.65 -15.80
C ARG A 313 10.28 11.90 -16.20
N ALA A 314 9.45 10.86 -16.22
CA ALA A 314 8.03 11.01 -16.55
C ALA A 314 7.26 11.67 -15.40
N GLN A 315 7.56 11.31 -14.15
CA GLN A 315 7.02 11.98 -12.97
C GLN A 315 7.40 13.45 -12.93
N GLU A 316 8.67 13.78 -13.15
CA GLU A 316 9.13 15.18 -13.16
C GLU A 316 8.37 16.00 -14.21
N ARG A 317 8.16 15.43 -15.41
CA ARG A 317 7.37 16.06 -16.48
C ARG A 317 5.91 16.28 -16.06
N LEU A 318 5.26 15.25 -15.51
CA LEU A 318 3.88 15.33 -15.01
C LEU A 318 3.75 16.41 -13.92
N MET A 319 4.70 16.45 -12.99
CA MET A 319 4.71 17.44 -11.91
C MET A 319 4.90 18.85 -12.45
N LYS A 320 5.86 19.07 -13.36
CA LYS A 320 6.01 20.38 -13.98
C LYS A 320 4.75 20.80 -14.74
N SER A 321 4.09 19.90 -15.46
CA SER A 321 2.84 20.24 -16.15
C SER A 321 1.71 20.61 -15.18
N CYS A 322 1.58 19.90 -14.05
CA CYS A 322 0.56 20.19 -13.06
C CYS A 322 0.83 21.45 -12.21
N PHE A 323 2.06 21.98 -12.23
CA PHE A 323 2.48 23.07 -11.34
C PHE A 323 3.13 24.25 -12.08
N GLY A 324 2.69 24.52 -13.31
CA GLY A 324 3.09 25.73 -14.06
C GLY A 324 4.56 25.74 -14.51
N GLY A 325 5.07 24.57 -14.92
CA GLY A 325 6.43 24.38 -15.43
C GLY A 325 7.51 24.19 -14.36
N ARG A 326 7.16 24.25 -13.07
CA ARG A 326 8.10 24.13 -11.95
C ARG A 326 7.76 22.92 -11.09
N MET A 327 8.75 22.42 -10.35
CA MET A 327 8.49 21.41 -9.33
C MET A 327 7.67 22.03 -8.18
N PRO A 328 6.69 21.30 -7.62
CA PRO A 328 5.86 21.85 -6.56
C PRO A 328 6.65 22.03 -5.26
N LEU A 329 6.22 23.01 -4.48
CA LEU A 329 6.66 23.16 -3.10
C LEU A 329 5.71 22.40 -2.18
N LEU A 330 6.28 21.69 -1.20
CA LEU A 330 5.51 21.11 -0.11
C LEU A 330 4.96 22.22 0.78
N ARG A 331 3.70 22.08 1.18
CA ARG A 331 2.97 23.05 2.00
C ARG A 331 2.45 22.37 3.25
N SER A 332 2.46 23.08 4.37
CA SER A 332 1.71 22.64 5.55
C SER A 332 0.21 22.67 5.25
N ALA A 333 -0.60 21.90 5.99
CA ALA A 333 -2.04 21.87 5.77
C ALA A 333 -2.70 23.25 5.91
N ALA A 334 -2.18 24.12 6.78
CA ALA A 334 -2.68 25.49 6.94
C ALA A 334 -2.39 26.40 5.72
N GLN A 335 -1.29 26.14 5.00
CA GLN A 335 -0.89 26.91 3.81
C GLN A 335 -1.64 26.49 2.54
N ILE A 336 -2.28 25.31 2.52
CA ILE A 336 -3.01 24.82 1.35
C ILE A 336 -4.37 25.53 1.28
N LYS A 337 -4.59 26.26 0.18
CA LYS A 337 -5.82 27.06 -0.02
C LYS A 337 -7.04 26.19 -0.24
N ASN A 338 -6.92 25.18 -1.11
CA ASN A 338 -8.00 24.25 -1.35
C ASN A 338 -8.18 23.31 -0.15
N LYS A 339 -9.31 23.44 0.56
CA LYS A 339 -9.61 22.62 1.75
C LYS A 339 -9.69 21.13 1.44
N ASP A 340 -10.09 20.74 0.22
CA ASP A 340 -10.17 19.33 -0.19
C ASP A 340 -8.78 18.71 -0.39
N LEU A 341 -7.73 19.52 -0.51
CA LEU A 341 -6.34 19.08 -0.64
C LEU A 341 -5.58 19.07 0.69
N ARG A 342 -6.22 19.48 1.80
CA ARG A 342 -5.56 19.51 3.11
C ARG A 342 -5.39 18.08 3.65
N PRO A 343 -4.16 17.63 3.92
CA PRO A 343 -3.94 16.34 4.55
C PRO A 343 -4.40 16.35 6.00
N TRP A 344 -4.89 15.21 6.48
CA TRP A 344 -5.24 15.00 7.88
C TRP A 344 -4.02 15.18 8.80
N GLN A 345 -4.20 15.88 9.91
CA GLN A 345 -3.17 16.08 10.93
C GLN A 345 -3.50 15.21 12.16
N PRO A 346 -2.66 14.22 12.52
CA PRO A 346 -2.98 13.28 13.60
C PRO A 346 -2.78 13.88 15.00
N SER A 347 -1.88 14.84 15.16
CA SER A 347 -1.65 15.56 16.42
C SER A 347 -0.86 16.84 16.16
N GLY A 348 -0.78 17.74 17.15
CA GLY A 348 0.04 18.96 17.06
C GLY A 348 1.56 18.71 17.02
N LYS A 349 2.03 17.47 17.16
CA LYS A 349 3.47 17.10 17.09
C LYS A 349 3.87 16.46 15.76
N VAL A 350 2.90 16.25 14.86
CA VAL A 350 3.13 15.55 13.60
C VAL A 350 2.48 16.33 12.47
N ASP A 351 3.32 17.01 11.71
CA ASP A 351 2.91 17.78 10.55
C ASP A 351 2.96 16.93 9.29
N ILE A 352 1.79 16.72 8.70
CA ILE A 352 1.64 16.12 7.38
C ILE A 352 1.56 17.23 6.33
N VAL A 353 2.45 17.18 5.36
CA VAL A 353 2.50 18.14 4.24
C VAL A 353 1.72 17.64 3.03
N GLY A 354 1.32 18.58 2.19
CA GLY A 354 0.66 18.32 0.92
C GLY A 354 1.10 19.30 -0.16
N TYR A 355 0.27 19.44 -1.18
CA TYR A 355 0.51 20.28 -2.34
C TYR A 355 -0.68 21.20 -2.57
N ASP A 356 -0.44 22.36 -3.17
CA ASP A 356 -1.49 23.29 -3.59
C ASP A 356 -1.34 23.57 -5.09
N LEU A 357 -2.44 23.53 -5.83
CA LEU A 357 -2.40 23.78 -7.27
C LEU A 357 -2.32 25.28 -7.57
N PRO A 358 -1.53 25.71 -8.57
CA PRO A 358 -1.53 27.09 -9.04
C PRO A 358 -2.92 27.61 -9.43
N VAL A 359 -3.26 28.83 -9.00
CA VAL A 359 -4.56 29.49 -9.25
C VAL A 359 -4.86 29.66 -10.76
N ASN A 360 -3.81 29.84 -11.57
CA ASN A 360 -3.94 30.12 -13.01
C ASN A 360 -4.18 28.88 -13.88
N LEU A 361 -4.15 27.67 -13.31
CA LEU A 361 -4.42 26.44 -14.07
C LEU A 361 -5.84 26.40 -14.62
N SER A 362 -6.79 27.14 -14.00
CA SER A 362 -8.20 27.23 -14.39
C SER A 362 -8.45 27.81 -15.79
N ARG A 363 -7.47 28.46 -16.43
CA ARG A 363 -7.68 29.19 -17.70
C ARG A 363 -6.97 28.61 -18.94
N GLY A 364 -6.11 27.60 -18.81
CA GLY A 364 -5.22 27.16 -19.91
C GLY A 364 -5.04 25.65 -20.12
N PHE A 365 -5.75 24.80 -19.37
CA PHE A 365 -5.73 23.35 -19.54
C PHE A 365 -7.14 22.84 -19.88
N SER A 366 -7.24 21.72 -20.60
CA SER A 366 -8.49 20.99 -20.72
C SER A 366 -9.00 20.62 -19.32
N SER A 367 -10.32 20.56 -19.13
CA SER A 367 -10.94 20.18 -17.85
C SER A 367 -10.41 18.82 -17.33
N GLN A 368 -10.11 17.90 -18.24
CA GLN A 368 -9.56 16.58 -17.94
C GLN A 368 -8.15 16.63 -17.34
N ALA A 369 -7.26 17.48 -17.87
CA ALA A 369 -5.89 17.59 -17.36
C ALA A 369 -5.86 18.25 -15.97
N GLN A 370 -6.71 19.26 -15.75
CA GLN A 370 -6.90 19.87 -14.42
C GLN A 370 -7.42 18.84 -13.41
N GLU A 371 -8.41 18.05 -13.80
CA GLU A 371 -8.97 16.99 -12.96
C GLU A 371 -7.93 15.92 -12.61
N LEU A 372 -7.09 15.52 -13.58
CA LEU A 372 -5.96 14.62 -13.34
C LEU A 372 -5.00 15.18 -12.30
N CYS A 373 -4.57 16.44 -12.43
CA CYS A 373 -3.66 17.07 -11.49
C CYS A 373 -4.27 17.22 -10.09
N LEU A 374 -5.58 17.50 -10.00
CA LEU A 374 -6.30 17.53 -8.72
C LEU A 374 -6.31 16.16 -8.05
N LYS A 375 -6.68 15.12 -8.79
CA LYS A 375 -6.73 13.73 -8.29
C LYS A 375 -5.36 13.20 -7.92
N LEU A 376 -4.31 13.58 -8.65
CA LEU A 376 -2.92 13.19 -8.40
C LEU A 376 -2.44 13.55 -6.98
N ILE A 377 -2.92 14.68 -6.44
CA ILE A 377 -2.51 15.18 -5.13
C ILE A 377 -3.61 15.09 -4.05
N MET A 378 -4.78 14.55 -4.40
CA MET A 378 -5.92 14.47 -3.49
C MET A 378 -5.63 13.49 -2.34
N PRO A 379 -5.77 13.90 -1.08
CA PRO A 379 -5.60 13.00 0.05
C PRO A 379 -6.66 11.89 0.05
N GLU A 380 -6.29 10.74 0.60
CA GLU A 380 -7.06 9.50 0.58
C GLU A 380 -8.52 9.64 1.02
N VAL A 381 -8.79 10.33 2.13
CA VAL A 381 -10.15 10.39 2.70
C VAL A 381 -11.08 11.15 1.76
N GLN A 382 -10.59 12.24 1.19
CA GLN A 382 -11.28 13.05 0.20
C GLN A 382 -11.48 12.29 -1.09
N TYR A 383 -10.43 11.62 -1.60
CA TYR A 383 -10.52 10.88 -2.84
C TYR A 383 -11.46 9.67 -2.74
N THR A 384 -11.42 8.95 -1.61
CA THR A 384 -12.36 7.85 -1.31
C THR A 384 -13.82 8.32 -1.40
N ARG A 385 -14.12 9.52 -0.86
CA ARG A 385 -15.47 10.11 -0.92
C ARG A 385 -15.87 10.48 -2.35
N VAL A 386 -14.96 11.11 -3.10
CA VAL A 386 -15.19 11.48 -4.50
C VAL A 386 -15.46 10.22 -5.34
N LEU A 387 -14.64 9.19 -5.18
CA LEU A 387 -14.76 7.94 -5.92
C LEU A 387 -16.06 7.19 -5.58
N LEU A 388 -16.45 7.13 -4.30
CA LEU A 388 -17.72 6.52 -3.88
C LEU A 388 -18.91 7.23 -4.51
N ARG A 389 -18.89 8.57 -4.56
CA ARG A 389 -19.94 9.37 -5.20
C ARG A 389 -20.01 9.05 -6.69
N THR A 390 -18.89 9.09 -7.40
CA THR A 390 -18.82 8.82 -8.84
C THR A 390 -19.32 7.41 -9.17
N GLN A 391 -18.83 6.38 -8.47
CA GLN A 391 -19.25 5.00 -8.69
C GLN A 391 -20.73 4.77 -8.33
N SER A 392 -21.25 5.42 -7.28
CA SER A 392 -22.67 5.36 -6.94
C SER A 392 -23.56 5.96 -8.02
N LEU A 393 -23.14 7.06 -8.64
CA LEU A 393 -23.87 7.65 -9.77
C LEU A 393 -23.84 6.72 -11.00
N ARG A 394 -22.68 6.12 -11.31
CA ARG A 394 -22.55 5.12 -12.37
C ARG A 394 -23.47 3.91 -12.12
N TYR A 395 -23.47 3.39 -10.90
CA TYR A 395 -24.32 2.28 -10.49
C TYR A 395 -25.82 2.60 -10.68
N ARG A 396 -26.28 3.77 -10.21
CA ARG A 396 -27.69 4.18 -10.35
C ARG A 396 -28.11 4.37 -11.80
N ARG A 397 -27.25 4.98 -12.63
CA ARG A 397 -27.52 5.10 -14.08
C ARG A 397 -27.64 3.74 -14.75
N GLY A 398 -26.73 2.82 -14.45
CA GLY A 398 -26.79 1.44 -14.96
C GLY A 398 -28.05 0.69 -14.49
N TYR A 399 -28.49 0.92 -13.26
CA TYR A 399 -29.73 0.33 -12.73
C TYR A 399 -30.98 0.90 -13.42
N GLN A 400 -31.05 2.22 -13.64
CA GLN A 400 -32.16 2.88 -14.32
C GLN A 400 -32.31 2.49 -15.80
N LEU A 401 -31.21 2.11 -16.45
CA LEU A 401 -31.18 1.69 -17.85
C LEU A 401 -31.49 0.20 -18.07
N ARG A 402 -31.69 -0.59 -17.00
CA ARG A 402 -32.13 -1.99 -17.15
C ARG A 402 -33.61 -2.01 -17.54
N PRO A 403 -33.99 -2.64 -18.68
CA PRO A 403 -35.39 -2.91 -18.98
C PRO A 403 -36.04 -3.65 -17.81
N ALA A 404 -37.29 -3.31 -17.49
CA ALA A 404 -38.08 -4.03 -16.49
C ALA A 404 -38.43 -5.44 -17.01
N GLN A 405 -37.45 -6.33 -17.07
CA GLN A 405 -37.67 -7.75 -17.32
C GLN A 405 -36.87 -8.58 -16.32
N GLN A 406 -37.62 -9.42 -15.62
CA GLN A 406 -37.23 -10.43 -14.64
C GLN A 406 -36.85 -9.92 -13.25
N SER A 407 -37.81 -9.28 -12.58
CA SER A 407 -37.97 -9.45 -11.14
C SER A 407 -38.40 -10.90 -10.86
N HIS A 408 -37.44 -11.84 -10.86
CA HIS A 408 -37.63 -13.04 -10.07
C HIS A 408 -37.60 -12.61 -8.60
N PRO A 409 -38.64 -12.89 -7.80
CA PRO A 409 -38.60 -12.58 -6.38
C PRO A 409 -37.41 -13.31 -5.78
N ILE A 410 -36.53 -12.56 -5.11
CA ILE A 410 -35.54 -13.10 -4.20
C ILE A 410 -36.31 -14.02 -3.25
N GLN A 411 -36.11 -15.33 -3.35
CA GLN A 411 -36.64 -16.28 -2.39
C GLN A 411 -36.21 -15.81 -1.00
N GLN A 412 -37.21 -15.48 -0.18
CA GLN A 412 -36.99 -15.20 1.23
C GLN A 412 -36.26 -16.41 1.85
N PRO A 413 -35.36 -16.20 2.82
CA PRO A 413 -34.79 -17.31 3.57
C PRO A 413 -35.94 -18.07 4.22
N ILE A 414 -36.08 -19.35 3.89
CA ILE A 414 -36.94 -20.27 4.62
C ILE A 414 -36.43 -20.24 6.07
N HIS A 415 -37.20 -19.65 6.97
CA HIS A 415 -37.07 -19.91 8.39
C HIS A 415 -37.36 -21.39 8.61
N THR A 416 -36.32 -22.22 8.69
CA THR A 416 -36.42 -23.53 9.32
C THR A 416 -36.64 -23.31 10.81
N THR A 417 -37.91 -23.22 11.20
CA THR A 417 -38.35 -23.47 12.56
C THR A 417 -38.07 -24.94 12.87
N LEU A 418 -37.09 -25.18 13.72
CA LEU A 418 -36.90 -26.49 14.37
C LEU A 418 -38.20 -26.84 15.13
N PRO A 419 -38.82 -28.02 14.88
CA PRO A 419 -39.95 -28.46 15.68
C PRO A 419 -39.49 -28.73 17.11
N ARG A 420 -40.18 -28.09 18.05
CA ARG A 420 -40.13 -28.37 19.49
C ARG A 420 -40.53 -29.83 19.68
N HIS A 421 -39.59 -30.70 20.10
CA HIS A 421 -39.93 -32.05 20.50
C HIS A 421 -40.91 -32.02 21.67
N LEU A 422 -42.11 -32.55 21.42
CA LEU A 422 -43.15 -32.82 22.40
C LEU A 422 -42.63 -33.84 23.42
N GLN A 423 -42.70 -33.47 24.69
CA GLN A 423 -42.62 -34.39 25.82
C GLN A 423 -43.78 -35.38 25.74
N VAL A 424 -43.45 -36.66 25.62
CA VAL A 424 -44.39 -37.76 25.85
C VAL A 424 -44.39 -38.10 27.34
N GLN A 425 -45.58 -38.13 27.93
CA GLN A 425 -45.84 -38.45 29.33
C GLN A 425 -45.55 -39.92 29.66
N ARG A 426 -45.14 -40.12 30.92
CA ARG A 426 -44.98 -41.39 31.66
C ARG A 426 -46.26 -42.26 31.69
N PRO A 427 -46.11 -43.53 32.05
CA PRO A 427 -47.00 -44.17 33.03
C PRO A 427 -46.29 -44.42 34.37
N ALA A 428 -47.13 -44.49 35.41
CA ALA A 428 -46.78 -44.45 36.82
C ALA A 428 -46.59 -45.82 37.46
N SER A 429 -45.69 -45.87 38.46
CA SER A 429 -45.69 -46.73 39.67
C SER A 429 -44.42 -46.35 40.45
N GLY A 430 -44.35 -46.06 41.73
CA GLY A 430 -45.27 -46.05 42.87
C GLY A 430 -44.37 -45.92 44.12
N THR A 431 -44.91 -45.33 45.18
CA THR A 431 -44.45 -45.37 46.59
C THR A 431 -43.20 -44.59 47.02
N GLY A 432 -43.32 -43.86 48.14
CA GLY A 432 -42.22 -43.57 49.05
C GLY A 432 -42.10 -42.12 49.52
N SER A 433 -42.71 -41.81 50.65
CA SER A 433 -42.83 -40.51 51.34
C SER A 433 -41.52 -39.93 51.92
N THR A 434 -41.67 -38.69 52.42
CA THR A 434 -40.85 -37.90 53.38
C THR A 434 -39.75 -37.02 52.81
N ALA A 435 -39.46 -35.80 53.28
CA ALA A 435 -40.12 -34.71 53.99
C ALA A 435 -38.99 -33.71 54.32
N THR A 436 -39.24 -32.39 54.17
CA THR A 436 -38.58 -31.27 54.92
C THR A 436 -37.05 -31.10 54.77
N SER A 437 -36.41 -29.92 54.74
CA SER A 437 -36.75 -28.53 55.03
C SER A 437 -35.57 -27.64 54.61
N LYS A 438 -35.84 -26.48 54.02
CA LYS A 438 -34.99 -25.27 54.12
C LYS A 438 -35.16 -24.67 55.53
N PRO A 439 -34.19 -23.93 56.09
CA PRO A 439 -34.01 -22.48 55.85
C PRO A 439 -32.50 -22.08 55.91
N ALA A 440 -32.02 -20.84 55.88
CA ALA A 440 -32.36 -19.52 55.36
C ALA A 440 -31.07 -18.67 55.54
N ALA A 441 -31.01 -17.55 54.81
CA ALA A 441 -30.40 -16.25 55.15
C ALA A 441 -29.19 -16.15 56.11
N GLY A 442 -28.21 -15.34 55.68
CA GLY A 442 -27.60 -14.32 56.54
C GLY A 442 -26.08 -14.37 56.70
N THR A 443 -25.35 -13.70 55.82
CA THR A 443 -24.53 -12.49 56.13
C THR A 443 -23.91 -11.94 54.86
#